data_AF-A0A382ADS9-F1
#
_entry.id   AF-A0A382ADS9-F1
#
_cell.length_a   1.000
_cell.length_b   1.000
_cell.length_c   1.000
_cell.angle_alpha   90.00
_cell.angle_beta   90.00
_cell.angle_gamma   90.00
#
_symmetry.space_group_name_H-M   'P 1'
#
loop_
_entity.id
_entity.type
_entity.pdbx_description
1 polymer ?
#
loop_
_entity_poly.entity_id
_entity_poly.type
_entity_poly.pdbx_seq_one_letter_code
_entity_poly.pdbx_strand_id
1 'polypeptide(L)' 'MTGGVALNAPEVEEGYLLVSDEIGLGIEPDWDFLGDPVFEYKNIT' A
#
# COMPACT_ATOMS: atom_id res chain seq x y z
N MET A 1 16.41 0.15 -0.84
CA MET A 1 15.63 0.86 0.19
C MET A 1 14.46 1.51 -0.54
N THR A 2 13.32 0.84 -0.60
CA THR A 2 12.07 1.39 -1.10
C THR A 2 11.48 2.24 0.02
N GLY A 3 11.53 3.57 -0.11
CA GLY A 3 11.20 4.52 0.96
C GLY A 3 9.74 4.99 0.95
N GLY A 4 8.78 4.08 0.75
CA GLY A 4 7.38 4.40 0.54
C GLY A 4 6.43 3.70 1.51
N VAL A 5 5.18 4.16 1.56
CA VAL A 5 4.11 3.56 2.39
C VAL A 5 3.59 2.22 1.86
N ALA A 6 3.80 1.93 0.57
CA ALA A 6 3.35 0.73 -0.10
C ALA A 6 4.25 0.41 -1.30
N LEU A 7 4.39 -0.87 -1.61
CA LEU A 7 5.01 -1.38 -2.83
C LEU A 7 4.00 -1.32 -3.98
N ASN A 8 4.51 -1.15 -5.20
CA ASN A 8 3.73 -1.08 -6.45
C ASN A 8 2.69 0.04 -6.51
N ALA A 9 2.78 1.04 -5.62
CA ALA A 9 1.96 2.24 -5.72
C ALA A 9 2.22 2.91 -7.09
N PRO A 10 1.17 3.29 -7.83
CA PRO A 10 1.33 3.86 -9.16
C PRO A 10 2.01 5.23 -9.07
N GLU A 11 2.94 5.47 -9.97
CA GLU A 11 3.60 6.77 -10.14
C GLU A 11 3.05 7.49 -11.36
N VAL A 12 3.17 8.83 -11.36
CA VAL A 12 2.75 9.65 -12.49
C VAL A 12 3.81 9.57 -13.58
N GLU A 13 3.42 9.10 -14.76
CA GLU A 13 4.25 9.07 -15.96
C GLU A 13 3.59 9.91 -17.05
N GLU A 14 4.34 10.89 -17.58
CA GLU A 14 3.87 11.80 -18.65
C GLU A 14 2.53 12.52 -18.34
N GLY A 15 2.25 12.75 -17.06
CA GLY A 15 1.02 13.42 -16.60
C GLY A 15 -0.17 12.48 -16.41
N TYR A 16 0.02 11.17 -16.59
CA TYR A 16 -0.99 10.15 -16.38
C TYR A 16 -0.61 9.25 -15.20
N LEU A 17 -1.61 8.74 -14.49
CA LEU A 17 -1.42 7.71 -13.48
C LEU A 17 -1.72 6.36 -14.14
N LEU A 18 -0.71 5.49 -14.25
CA LEU A 18 -0.89 4.16 -14.80
C LEU A 18 -1.59 3.25 -13.78
N VAL A 19 -2.44 2.34 -14.26
CA VAL A 19 -3.16 1.38 -13.42
C VAL A 19 -2.63 -0.04 -13.64
N SER A 20 -2.70 -0.86 -12.60
CA SER A 20 -2.25 -2.25 -12.63
C SER A 20 -3.37 -3.21 -13.04
N ASP A 21 -3.00 -4.32 -13.68
CA ASP A 21 -3.88 -5.46 -13.98
C ASP A 21 -3.99 -6.45 -12.80
N GLU A 22 -3.29 -6.17 -11.70
CA GLU A 22 -3.33 -7.00 -10.50
C GLU A 22 -4.70 -6.96 -9.80
N ILE A 23 -5.03 -8.06 -9.11
CA ILE A 23 -6.30 -8.19 -8.41
C ILE A 23 -6.36 -7.21 -7.22
N GLY A 24 -7.52 -6.58 -7.03
CA GLY A 24 -7.76 -5.66 -5.92
C GLY A 24 -7.20 -4.26 -6.24
N LEU A 25 -6.45 -3.67 -5.29
CA LEU A 25 -5.82 -2.37 -5.49
C LEU A 25 -4.45 -2.46 -6.18
N GLY A 26 -3.90 -3.67 -6.35
CA GLY A 26 -2.58 -3.88 -6.97
C GLY A 26 -1.40 -3.28 -6.19
N ILE A 27 -1.55 -3.11 -4.86
CA ILE A 27 -0.50 -2.60 -3.98
C ILE A 27 -0.34 -3.51 -2.75
N GLU A 28 0.86 -3.52 -2.18
CA GLU A 28 1.17 -4.21 -0.93
C GLU A 28 1.67 -3.20 0.12
N PRO A 29 1.13 -3.18 1.35
CA PRO A 29 1.63 -2.30 2.40
C PRO A 29 3.09 -2.60 2.75
N ASP A 30 3.91 -1.56 2.92
CA ASP A 30 5.27 -1.72 3.43
C ASP A 30 5.22 -1.75 4.96
N TRP A 31 5.24 -2.96 5.55
CA TRP A 31 5.14 -3.13 7.01
C TRP A 31 6.39 -2.64 7.77
N ASP A 32 7.56 -2.63 7.13
CA ASP A 32 8.77 -2.08 7.73
C ASP A 32 8.67 -0.55 7.83
N PHE A 33 7.99 0.09 6.88
CA PHE A 33 7.68 1.52 6.92
C PHE A 33 6.53 1.84 7.88
N LEU A 34 5.44 1.08 7.83
CA LEU A 34 4.22 1.34 8.60
C LEU A 34 4.39 1.05 10.11
N GLY A 35 5.26 0.10 10.45
CA GLY A 35 5.50 -0.32 11.82
C GLY A 35 4.29 -1.02 12.46
N ASP A 36 4.28 -1.04 13.78
CA ASP A 36 3.27 -1.77 14.54
C ASP A 36 1.89 -1.06 14.52
N PRO A 37 0.78 -1.80 14.42
CA PRO A 37 -0.56 -1.25 14.53
C PRO A 37 -0.78 -0.50 15.85
N VAL A 38 -1.31 0.72 15.77
CA VAL A 38 -1.55 1.57 16.96
C VAL A 38 -2.81 1.14 17.73
N PHE A 39 -3.76 0.49 17.07
CA PHE A 39 -4.94 -0.09 17.69
C PHE A 39 -5.46 -1.25 16.85
N GLU A 40 -6.13 -2.18 17.50
CA GLU A 40 -6.80 -3.30 16.84
C GLU A 40 -8.24 -3.35 17.34
N TYR A 41 -9.20 -3.41 16.41
CA TYR A 41 -10.56 -3.72 16.76
C TYR A 41 -10.66 -5.23 17.02
N LYS A 42 -10.91 -5.60 18.27
CA LYS A 42 -11.29 -6.98 18.59
C LYS A 42 -12.79 -7.14 18.40
N ASN A 43 -13.17 -8.12 17.58
CA ASN A 43 -14.57 -8.52 17.47
C ASN A 43 -14.99 -9.11 18.82
N ILE A 44 -15.78 -8.35 19.58
CA ILE A 44 -16.38 -8.86 20.82
C ILE A 44 -17.56 -9.71 20.36
N THR A 45 -17.34 -11.01 20.22
CA THR A 45 -18.37 -11.99 19.88
C THR A 45 -18.78 -12.74 21.14
#